data_AF-A0A0G2EPP1-F1
#
_entry.id   AF-A0A0G2EPP1-F1
#
_cell.length_a   1.000
_cell.length_b   1.000
_cell.length_c   1.000
_cell.angle_alpha   90.00
_cell.angle_beta   90.00
_cell.angle_gamma   90.00
#
_symmetry.space_group_name_H-M   'P 1'
#
loop_
_entity.id
_entity.type
_entity.pdbx_description
1 polymer ?
#
loop_
_entity_poly.entity_id
_entity_poly.type
_entity_poly.pdbx_seq_one_letter_code
_entity_poly.pdbx_strand_id
1 'polypeptide(L)'
;MDNGSEVFTKLPNPNAGPIPFTTASEVATRELLLDVFKLPVPRIPAWSSEASKIPVEAEYIIEERAPGVRLGSLWNQRSQDTKLKLVAQVAEMENSLTTITFPKHGCIYFKEDLDFLTGNTEDLDIDLADTEALKRLSIVPLTAAELWTDTRRDMELDRGPWKKPSEYTQALGRNEIT
;
A
#
# COMPACT_ATOMS: atom_id res chain seq x y z
N MET A 1 -1.41 -13.63 -22.27
CA MET A 1 -1.92 -14.71 -21.41
C MET A 1 -2.91 -15.50 -22.24
N ASP A 2 -2.71 -16.80 -22.35
CA ASP A 2 -3.49 -17.64 -23.28
C ASP A 2 -4.83 -18.10 -22.67
N ASN A 3 -5.20 -17.57 -21.49
CA ASN A 3 -6.42 -17.88 -20.76
C ASN A 3 -7.60 -16.93 -21.07
N GLY A 4 -7.41 -15.94 -21.93
CA GLY A 4 -8.46 -14.97 -22.28
C GLY A 4 -8.75 -13.92 -21.20
N SER A 5 -7.94 -13.83 -20.14
CA SER A 5 -8.09 -12.83 -19.09
C SER A 5 -7.65 -11.45 -19.57
N GLU A 6 -8.48 -10.43 -19.30
CA GLU A 6 -8.11 -9.03 -19.46
C GLU A 6 -7.35 -8.56 -18.22
N VAL A 7 -6.17 -7.97 -18.46
CA VAL A 7 -5.32 -7.39 -17.42
C VAL A 7 -5.01 -5.94 -17.76
N PHE A 8 -4.73 -5.15 -16.72
CA PHE A 8 -4.23 -3.79 -16.83
C PHE A 8 -2.85 -3.71 -16.24
N THR A 9 -2.03 -2.83 -16.80
CA THR A 9 -0.72 -2.51 -16.25
C THR A 9 -0.76 -1.10 -15.70
N LYS A 10 -0.46 -0.96 -14.41
CA LYS A 10 -0.22 0.29 -13.74
C LYS A 10 1.29 0.55 -13.72
N LEU A 11 1.66 1.77 -14.13
CA LEU A 11 3.01 2.30 -14.01
C LEU A 11 3.04 3.38 -12.91
N PRO A 12 4.18 3.57 -12.23
CA PRO A 12 4.30 4.55 -11.17
C PRO A 12 4.06 5.96 -11.70
N ASN A 13 3.31 6.75 -10.93
CA ASN A 13 3.24 8.19 -11.14
C ASN A 13 4.48 8.82 -10.49
N PRO A 14 5.30 9.60 -11.20
CA PRO A 14 6.50 10.23 -10.66
C PRO A 14 6.27 11.09 -9.39
N ASN A 15 5.04 11.54 -9.16
CA ASN A 15 4.66 12.35 -8.01
C ASN A 15 4.06 11.54 -6.84
N ALA A 16 3.90 10.22 -6.96
CA ALA A 16 3.20 9.40 -5.96
C ALA A 16 4.06 9.02 -4.75
N GLY A 17 5.35 9.35 -4.75
CA GLY A 17 6.27 9.02 -3.68
C GLY A 17 7.60 8.48 -4.21
N PRO A 18 8.45 7.96 -3.31
CA PRO A 18 9.73 7.41 -3.68
C PRO A 18 9.59 6.05 -4.37
N ILE A 19 10.31 5.89 -5.47
CA ILE A 19 10.65 4.59 -6.02
C ILE A 19 11.80 4.02 -5.15
N PRO A 20 11.74 2.75 -4.68
CA PRO A 20 10.79 1.71 -5.08
C PRO A 20 9.59 1.48 -4.15
N PHE A 21 9.48 2.31 -3.12
CA PHE A 21 8.63 2.02 -1.97
C PHE A 21 7.13 2.08 -2.28
N THR A 22 6.70 3.00 -3.15
CA THR A 22 5.26 3.18 -3.43
C THR A 22 4.65 1.92 -4.07
N THR A 23 5.32 1.34 -5.07
CA THR A 23 4.85 0.11 -5.74
C THR A 23 4.84 -1.08 -4.78
N ALA A 24 5.94 -1.30 -4.05
CA ALA A 24 6.04 -2.40 -3.09
C ALA A 24 4.97 -2.29 -1.99
N SER A 25 4.74 -1.09 -1.46
CA SER A 25 3.76 -0.90 -0.40
C SER A 25 2.31 -1.06 -0.88
N GLU A 26 2.01 -0.62 -2.11
CA GLU A 26 0.69 -0.80 -2.70
C GLU A 26 0.35 -2.28 -2.87
N VAL A 27 1.28 -3.07 -3.40
CA VAL A 27 1.06 -4.52 -3.60
C VAL A 27 0.87 -5.22 -2.26
N ALA A 28 1.74 -4.97 -1.29
CA ALA A 28 1.64 -5.56 0.05
C ALA A 28 0.32 -5.20 0.74
N THR A 29 -0.13 -3.95 0.60
CA THR A 29 -1.42 -3.50 1.13
C THR A 29 -2.58 -4.22 0.45
N ARG A 30 -2.56 -4.39 -0.87
CA ARG A 30 -3.65 -5.08 -1.60
C ARG A 30 -3.73 -6.56 -1.25
N GLU A 31 -2.60 -7.19 -1.04
CA GLU A 31 -2.50 -8.58 -0.59
C GLU A 31 -3.04 -8.74 0.84
N LEU A 32 -2.79 -7.79 1.73
CA LEU A 32 -3.44 -7.72 3.05
C LEU A 32 -4.97 -7.59 2.93
N LEU A 33 -5.47 -6.70 2.07
CA LEU A 33 -6.91 -6.52 1.83
C LEU A 33 -7.58 -7.80 1.33
N LEU A 34 -6.92 -8.52 0.42
CA LEU A 34 -7.44 -9.75 -0.17
C LEU A 34 -7.36 -10.94 0.81
N ASP A 35 -6.19 -11.17 1.42
CA ASP A 35 -5.93 -12.40 2.17
C ASP A 35 -6.38 -12.33 3.62
N VAL A 36 -6.41 -11.15 4.23
CA VAL A 36 -6.76 -11.00 5.63
C VAL A 36 -8.16 -10.43 5.78
N PHE A 37 -8.45 -9.30 5.16
CA PHE A 37 -9.77 -8.65 5.27
C PHE A 37 -10.84 -9.23 4.32
N LYS A 38 -10.43 -10.08 3.37
CA LYS A 38 -11.33 -10.69 2.37
C LYS A 38 -12.12 -9.66 1.55
N LEU A 39 -11.54 -8.48 1.33
CA LEU A 39 -12.15 -7.44 0.53
C LEU A 39 -11.98 -7.71 -0.98
N PRO A 40 -12.97 -7.33 -1.81
CA PRO A 40 -12.93 -7.57 -3.25
C PRO A 40 -12.00 -6.56 -3.94
N VAL A 41 -10.70 -6.80 -3.87
CA VAL A 41 -9.67 -6.08 -4.63
C VAL A 41 -9.23 -6.90 -5.85
N PRO A 42 -8.85 -6.28 -6.98
CA PRO A 42 -8.36 -7.03 -8.13
C PRO A 42 -7.07 -7.78 -7.79
N ARG A 43 -6.92 -8.99 -8.34
CA ARG A 43 -5.71 -9.79 -8.12
C ARG A 43 -4.54 -9.22 -8.89
N ILE A 44 -3.33 -9.40 -8.35
CA ILE A 44 -2.09 -8.95 -8.95
C ILE A 44 -1.31 -10.19 -9.43
N PRO A 45 -1.48 -10.64 -10.68
CA PRO A 45 -0.73 -11.77 -11.22
C PRO A 45 0.78 -11.53 -11.33
N ALA A 46 1.22 -10.28 -11.49
CA ALA A 46 2.64 -9.95 -11.58
C ALA A 46 2.88 -8.49 -11.22
N TRP A 47 4.01 -8.21 -10.59
CA TRP A 47 4.44 -6.84 -10.27
C TRP A 47 5.96 -6.82 -10.13
N SER A 48 6.55 -5.62 -10.14
CA SER A 48 7.96 -5.42 -9.82
C SER A 48 8.17 -3.96 -9.39
N SER A 49 8.86 -3.75 -8.26
CA SER A 49 9.37 -2.44 -7.82
C SER A 49 10.82 -2.20 -8.24
N GLU A 50 11.59 -3.25 -8.56
CA GLU A 50 13.00 -3.13 -8.89
C GLU A 50 13.21 -2.92 -10.40
N ALA A 51 13.02 -1.66 -10.83
CA ALA A 51 13.18 -1.23 -12.21
C ALA A 51 14.52 -1.65 -12.86
N SER A 52 15.61 -1.67 -12.09
CA SER A 52 16.96 -2.03 -12.58
C SER A 52 17.11 -3.50 -12.98
N LYS A 53 16.23 -4.39 -12.51
CA LYS A 53 16.31 -5.84 -12.77
C LYS A 53 15.37 -6.31 -13.88
N ILE A 54 14.59 -5.42 -14.49
CA ILE A 54 13.55 -5.78 -15.46
C ILE A 54 13.76 -5.07 -16.81
N PRO A 55 13.48 -5.73 -17.96
CA PRO A 55 13.75 -5.16 -19.28
C PRO A 55 13.00 -3.86 -19.61
N VAL A 56 11.89 -3.61 -18.92
CA VAL A 56 11.08 -2.41 -19.11
C VAL A 56 11.59 -1.19 -18.33
N GLU A 57 12.61 -1.39 -17.47
CA GLU A 57 13.29 -0.34 -16.70
C GLU A 57 12.35 0.58 -15.88
N ALA A 58 11.17 0.07 -15.54
CA ALA A 58 10.14 0.81 -14.83
C ALA A 58 9.34 -0.13 -13.93
N GLU A 59 9.02 0.33 -12.72
CA GLU A 59 8.11 -0.42 -11.85
C GLU A 59 6.77 -0.66 -12.53
N TYR A 60 6.11 -1.75 -12.16
CA TYR A 60 4.78 -2.02 -12.65
C TYR A 60 3.97 -2.88 -11.69
N ILE A 61 2.65 -2.76 -11.82
CA ILE A 61 1.68 -3.69 -11.25
C ILE A 61 0.80 -4.16 -12.42
N ILE A 62 0.82 -5.46 -12.73
CA ILE A 62 -0.15 -6.09 -13.63
C ILE A 62 -1.27 -6.63 -12.75
N GLU A 63 -2.49 -6.17 -13.02
CA GLU A 63 -3.67 -6.53 -12.25
C GLU A 63 -4.80 -7.03 -13.15
N GLU A 64 -5.65 -7.91 -12.61
CA GLU A 64 -6.86 -8.36 -13.30
C GLU A 64 -7.86 -7.21 -13.46
N ARG A 65 -8.64 -7.23 -14.54
CA ARG A 65 -9.78 -6.33 -14.71
C ARG A 65 -10.80 -6.54 -13.59
N ALA A 66 -11.07 -5.48 -12.81
CA ALA A 66 -12.22 -5.45 -11.91
C ALA A 66 -13.54 -5.55 -12.70
N PRO A 67 -14.41 -6.54 -12.42
CA PRO A 67 -15.71 -6.60 -13.05
C PRO A 67 -16.63 -5.49 -12.52
N GLY A 68 -17.41 -4.89 -13.41
CA GLY A 68 -18.43 -3.90 -13.05
C GLY A 68 -18.23 -2.54 -13.69
N VAL A 69 -18.91 -1.54 -13.13
CA VAL A 69 -18.90 -0.15 -13.61
C VAL A 69 -18.69 0.79 -12.43
N ARG A 70 -18.08 1.96 -12.68
CA ARG A 70 -17.79 2.95 -11.63
C ARG A 70 -19.09 3.42 -10.99
N LEU A 71 -19.17 3.37 -9.67
CA LEU A 71 -20.38 3.76 -8.93
C LEU A 71 -20.84 5.20 -9.27
N GLY A 72 -19.89 6.13 -9.43
CA GLY A 72 -20.19 7.52 -9.78
C GLY A 72 -21.00 7.68 -11.08
N SER A 73 -20.84 6.78 -12.05
CA SER A 73 -21.60 6.81 -13.31
C SER A 73 -23.08 6.44 -13.13
N LEU A 74 -23.39 5.68 -12.08
CA LEU A 74 -24.73 5.19 -11.79
C LEU A 74 -25.40 5.93 -10.64
N TRP A 75 -24.63 6.62 -9.79
CA TRP A 75 -25.08 7.11 -8.49
C TRP A 75 -26.39 7.90 -8.58
N ASN A 76 -26.46 8.89 -9.47
CA ASN A 76 -27.64 9.74 -9.62
C ASN A 76 -28.88 9.00 -10.18
N GLN A 77 -28.67 7.85 -10.82
CA GLN A 77 -29.73 7.01 -11.40
C GLN A 77 -30.26 5.97 -10.40
N ARG A 78 -29.58 5.76 -9.25
CA ARG A 78 -30.00 4.80 -8.23
C ARG A 78 -31.06 5.38 -7.28
N SER A 79 -31.99 4.53 -6.85
CA SER A 79 -32.97 4.86 -5.83
C SER A 79 -32.29 5.14 -4.48
N GLN A 80 -32.97 5.89 -3.60
CA GLN A 80 -32.47 6.19 -2.26
C GLN A 80 -32.20 4.90 -1.45
N ASP A 81 -33.09 3.91 -1.53
CA ASP A 81 -32.89 2.61 -0.88
C ASP A 81 -31.61 1.89 -1.36
N THR A 82 -31.35 1.91 -2.67
CA THR A 82 -30.11 1.32 -3.23
C THR A 82 -28.87 2.06 -2.74
N LYS A 83 -28.92 3.41 -2.71
CA LYS A 83 -27.81 4.22 -2.20
C LYS A 83 -27.50 3.92 -0.73
N LEU A 84 -28.53 3.78 0.11
CA LEU A 84 -28.35 3.44 1.52
C LEU A 84 -27.70 2.07 1.69
N LYS A 85 -28.11 1.07 0.90
CA LYS A 85 -27.48 -0.26 0.90
C LYS A 85 -26.00 -0.20 0.50
N LEU A 86 -25.66 0.59 -0.52
CA LEU A 86 -24.28 0.76 -0.96
C LEU A 86 -23.42 1.46 0.12
N VAL A 87 -23.96 2.49 0.77
CA VAL A 87 -23.27 3.15 1.88
C VAL A 87 -23.05 2.18 3.05
N ALA A 88 -24.05 1.36 3.38
CA ALA A 88 -23.91 0.34 4.41
C ALA A 88 -22.81 -0.68 4.08
N GLN A 89 -22.71 -1.12 2.82
CA GLN A 89 -21.64 -2.02 2.37
C GLN A 89 -20.25 -1.38 2.50
N VAL A 90 -20.10 -0.10 2.14
CA VAL A 90 -18.82 0.63 2.32
C VAL A 90 -18.47 0.75 3.80
N ALA A 91 -19.43 1.09 4.65
CA ALA A 91 -19.23 1.17 6.10
C ALA A 91 -18.84 -0.19 6.70
N GLU A 92 -19.39 -1.30 6.20
CA GLU A 92 -19.01 -2.66 6.61
C GLU A 92 -17.56 -2.97 6.23
N MET A 93 -17.14 -2.59 5.01
CA MET A 93 -15.74 -2.73 4.59
C MET A 93 -14.79 -1.90 5.45
N GLU A 94 -15.13 -0.63 5.72
CA GLU A 94 -14.34 0.24 6.60
C GLU A 94 -14.26 -0.32 8.02
N ASN A 95 -15.38 -0.81 8.57
CA ASN A 95 -15.42 -1.44 9.89
C ASN A 95 -14.54 -2.71 9.93
N SER A 96 -14.52 -3.52 8.87
CA SER A 96 -13.60 -4.67 8.75
C SER A 96 -12.14 -4.23 8.87
N LEU A 97 -11.74 -3.13 8.23
CA LEU A 97 -10.37 -2.61 8.30
C LEU A 97 -9.95 -2.19 9.72
N THR A 98 -10.91 -1.83 10.58
CA THR A 98 -10.63 -1.47 11.99
C THR A 98 -10.38 -2.67 12.90
N THR A 99 -10.59 -3.90 12.43
CA THR A 99 -10.43 -5.11 13.25
C THR A 99 -8.98 -5.46 13.55
N ILE A 100 -8.03 -4.89 12.82
CA ILE A 100 -6.59 -5.08 13.03
C ILE A 100 -6.01 -3.81 13.63
N THR A 101 -5.22 -4.00 14.69
CA THR A 101 -4.39 -2.93 15.28
C THR A 101 -2.97 -3.07 14.77
N PHE A 102 -2.48 -2.04 14.09
CA PHE A 102 -1.08 -1.95 13.73
C PHE A 102 -0.28 -1.38 14.92
N PRO A 103 0.82 -2.00 15.34
CA PRO A 103 1.59 -1.55 16.51
C PRO A 103 2.60 -0.45 16.19
N LYS A 104 2.73 -0.09 14.90
CA LYS A 104 3.51 1.07 14.45
C LYS A 104 2.76 1.83 13.36
N HIS A 105 3.03 3.13 13.26
CA HIS A 105 2.62 4.01 12.18
C HIS A 105 3.70 4.01 11.10
N GLY A 106 3.31 3.69 9.87
CA GLY A 106 4.19 3.56 8.71
C GLY A 106 3.45 2.97 7.52
N CYS A 107 4.19 2.49 6.53
CA CYS A 107 3.64 1.81 5.35
C CYS A 107 3.88 0.29 5.42
N ILE A 108 3.02 -0.50 4.78
CA ILE A 108 3.04 -1.96 4.81
C ILE A 108 3.86 -2.48 3.62
N TYR A 109 4.73 -3.46 3.83
CA TYR A 109 5.60 -4.08 2.81
C TYR A 109 5.73 -5.58 3.03
N PHE A 110 6.19 -6.31 2.02
CA PHE A 110 6.67 -7.67 2.25
C PHE A 110 8.06 -7.65 2.90
N LYS A 111 8.30 -8.61 3.80
CA LYS A 111 9.61 -8.79 4.45
C LYS A 111 10.73 -9.03 3.44
N GLU A 112 10.44 -9.79 2.39
CA GLU A 112 11.41 -10.12 1.33
C GLU A 112 11.89 -8.92 0.51
N ASP A 113 11.09 -7.84 0.46
CA ASP A 113 11.47 -6.62 -0.26
C ASP A 113 12.36 -5.70 0.57
N LEU A 114 12.44 -5.89 1.89
CA LEU A 114 13.09 -4.93 2.80
C LEU A 114 14.59 -4.82 2.53
N ASP A 115 15.26 -5.93 2.27
CA ASP A 115 16.70 -5.96 1.99
C ASP A 115 17.05 -5.04 0.80
N PHE A 116 16.21 -5.08 -0.24
CA PHE A 116 16.36 -4.23 -1.41
C PHE A 116 15.97 -2.77 -1.13
N LEU A 117 14.88 -2.54 -0.38
CA LEU A 117 14.33 -1.21 -0.15
C LEU A 117 15.14 -0.38 0.86
N THR A 118 15.62 -0.99 1.94
CA THR A 118 16.24 -0.28 3.07
C THR A 118 17.73 -0.58 3.23
N GLY A 119 18.25 -1.60 2.56
CA GLY A 119 19.63 -2.07 2.74
C GLY A 119 19.91 -2.67 4.12
N ASN A 120 18.91 -2.75 5.00
CA ASN A 120 19.01 -3.25 6.35
C ASN A 120 18.01 -4.39 6.56
N THR A 121 18.54 -5.59 6.81
CA THR A 121 17.81 -6.80 7.23
C THR A 121 17.37 -6.71 8.70
N GLU A 122 17.15 -5.51 9.25
CA GLU A 122 16.58 -5.43 10.59
C GLU A 122 15.14 -5.90 10.46
N ASP A 123 14.89 -7.09 11.01
CA ASP A 123 13.57 -7.64 11.21
C ASP A 123 12.72 -6.56 11.91
N LEU A 124 11.96 -5.81 11.12
CA LEU A 124 10.79 -5.08 11.58
C LEU A 124 9.71 -6.15 11.82
N ASP A 125 10.05 -7.11 12.69
CA ASP A 125 9.19 -8.20 13.06
C ASP A 125 8.15 -7.60 13.97
N ILE A 126 6.98 -7.45 13.36
CA ILE A 126 5.82 -6.98 14.03
C ILE A 126 4.94 -8.21 14.14
N ASP A 127 4.68 -8.61 15.38
CA ASP A 127 3.79 -9.71 15.70
C ASP A 127 2.34 -9.28 15.38
N LEU A 128 2.02 -9.23 14.09
CA LEU A 128 0.68 -9.06 13.55
C LEU A 128 0.00 -10.43 13.66
N ALA A 129 -0.73 -10.63 14.76
CA ALA A 129 -1.65 -11.74 15.07
C ALA A 129 -1.64 -12.97 14.14
N ASP A 130 -1.16 -14.11 14.64
CA ASP A 130 -1.46 -15.54 14.34
C ASP A 130 -1.95 -16.02 12.94
N THR A 131 -1.81 -15.23 11.89
CA THR A 131 -2.20 -15.57 10.51
C THR A 131 -0.94 -15.57 9.65
N GLU A 132 -0.66 -16.66 8.94
CA GLU A 132 0.51 -16.79 8.04
C GLU A 132 0.62 -15.63 7.03
N ALA A 133 -0.52 -15.10 6.56
CA ALA A 133 -0.56 -13.95 5.64
C ALA A 133 -0.06 -12.64 6.27
N LEU A 134 -0.12 -12.49 7.60
CA LEU A 134 0.40 -11.32 8.31
C LEU A 134 1.90 -11.46 8.63
N LYS A 135 2.39 -12.69 8.83
CA LYS A 135 3.82 -12.96 9.12
C LYS A 135 4.77 -12.56 7.99
N ARG A 136 4.28 -12.53 6.75
CA ARG A 136 5.03 -12.07 5.56
C ARG A 136 5.10 -10.55 5.43
N LEU A 137 4.34 -9.81 6.24
CA LEU A 137 4.24 -8.35 6.16
C LEU A 137 5.04 -7.67 7.27
N SER A 138 5.53 -6.47 6.98
CA SER A 138 6.19 -5.57 7.93
C SER A 138 5.73 -4.13 7.75
N ILE A 139 5.88 -3.32 8.80
CA ILE A 139 5.64 -1.87 8.76
C ILE A 139 6.97 -1.15 8.80
N VAL A 140 7.21 -0.30 7.81
CA VAL A 140 8.48 0.38 7.48
C VAL A 140 8.17 1.89 7.37
N PRO A 141 9.17 2.77 7.13
CA PRO A 141 8.97 4.17 6.80
C PRO A 141 7.79 4.51 5.88
N LEU A 142 7.22 5.70 6.11
CA LEU A 142 6.19 6.28 5.25
C LEU A 142 6.71 6.55 3.83
N THR A 143 5.85 6.30 2.83
CA THR A 143 6.09 6.65 1.42
C THR A 143 5.52 8.02 1.03
N ALA A 144 5.06 8.81 1.99
CA ALA A 144 4.42 10.11 1.76
C ALA A 144 5.37 11.04 0.97
N ALA A 145 4.94 11.53 -0.18
CA ALA A 145 5.80 12.25 -1.13
C ALA A 145 6.52 13.46 -0.49
N GLU A 146 5.90 14.10 0.50
CA GLU A 146 6.44 15.24 1.26
C GLU A 146 7.74 14.92 2.03
N LEU A 147 7.99 13.63 2.31
CA LEU A 147 9.21 13.14 2.98
C LEU A 147 10.32 12.72 1.99
N TRP A 148 10.04 12.75 0.68
CA TRP A 148 10.88 12.16 -0.37
C TRP A 148 11.04 13.03 -1.62
N THR A 149 10.54 14.26 -1.59
CA THR A 149 10.58 15.23 -2.69
C THR A 149 11.86 16.07 -2.66
N ASP A 150 12.36 16.42 -3.84
CA ASP A 150 13.56 17.24 -4.02
C ASP A 150 14.77 16.73 -3.22
N THR A 151 15.45 17.62 -2.49
CA THR A 151 16.63 17.31 -1.68
C THR A 151 16.31 16.40 -0.49
N ARG A 152 15.04 16.30 -0.07
CA ARG A 152 14.64 15.46 1.07
C ARG A 152 14.84 13.98 0.79
N ARG A 153 14.90 13.56 -0.48
CA ARG A 153 15.21 12.17 -0.83
C ARG A 153 16.58 11.74 -0.32
N ASP A 154 17.56 12.63 -0.39
CA ASP A 154 18.96 12.34 -0.06
C ASP A 154 19.32 12.72 1.38
N MET A 155 18.39 13.34 2.11
CA MET A 155 18.56 13.71 3.51
C MET A 155 18.31 12.53 4.45
N GLU A 156 19.03 12.50 5.55
CA GLU A 156 18.79 11.56 6.65
C GLU A 156 17.62 12.04 7.52
N LEU A 157 16.40 11.86 7.01
CA LEU A 157 15.17 12.20 7.71
C LEU A 157 14.64 11.01 8.51
N ASP A 158 14.04 11.28 9.68
CA ASP A 158 13.24 10.29 10.39
C ASP A 158 11.92 10.10 9.63
N ARG A 159 11.78 8.92 9.01
CA ARG A 159 10.61 8.55 8.19
C ARG A 159 9.78 7.44 8.84
N GLY A 160 10.09 7.08 10.09
CA GLY A 160 9.43 6.02 10.84
C GLY A 160 10.08 4.63 10.64
N PRO A 161 9.38 3.55 11.01
CA PRO A 161 8.02 3.53 11.56
C PRO A 161 8.00 3.93 13.05
N TRP A 162 6.89 4.50 13.53
CA TRP A 162 6.77 5.02 14.90
C TRP A 162 5.78 4.23 15.75
N LYS A 163 6.06 4.00 17.04
CA LYS A 163 5.15 3.27 17.94
C LYS A 163 4.06 4.16 18.52
N LYS A 164 4.32 5.46 18.65
CA LYS A 164 3.40 6.43 19.27
C LYS A 164 3.09 7.57 18.31
N PRO A 165 1.86 8.10 18.28
CA PRO A 165 1.53 9.29 17.49
C PRO A 165 2.44 10.51 17.80
N SER A 166 2.89 10.65 19.05
CA SER A 166 3.82 11.73 19.43
C SER A 166 5.18 11.65 18.75
N GLU A 167 5.67 10.43 18.46
CA GLU A 167 6.95 10.22 17.78
C GLU A 167 6.86 10.70 16.33
N TYR A 168 5.74 10.41 15.65
CA TYR A 168 5.46 10.95 14.31
C TYR A 168 5.48 12.48 14.28
N THR A 169 4.74 13.15 15.17
CA THR A 169 4.71 14.63 15.20
C THR A 169 6.09 15.22 15.51
N GLN A 170 6.87 14.59 16.40
CA GLN A 170 8.23 15.02 16.71
C GLN A 170 9.19 14.82 15.53
N ALA A 171 9.10 13.70 14.83
CA ALA A 171 9.90 13.40 13.64
C ALA A 171 9.67 14.46 12.55
N LEU A 172 8.39 14.77 12.26
CA LEU A 172 8.07 15.86 11.33
C LEU A 172 8.70 17.19 11.74
N GLY A 173 8.59 17.57 13.02
CA GLY A 173 9.20 18.82 13.50
C GLY A 173 10.73 18.83 13.41
N ARG A 174 11.41 17.70 13.66
CA ARG A 174 12.87 17.58 13.55
C ARG A 174 13.34 17.64 12.09
N ASN A 175 12.58 17.04 11.18
CA ASN A 175 12.89 17.02 9.75
C ASN A 175 12.88 18.43 9.13
N GLU A 176 12.19 19.41 9.72
CA GLU A 176 12.17 20.81 9.24
C GLU A 176 13.38 21.64 9.71
N ILE A 177 14.17 21.13 10.67
CA ILE A 177 15.32 21.84 11.26
C ILE A 177 16.65 21.33 10.67
N THR A 178 16.60 20.22 9.93
CA THR A 178 17.75 19.55 9.31
C THR A 178 17.96 20.07 7.89
#